data_AF-A0A0N4X7F7-F1
#
_entry.id   AF-A0A0N4X7F7-F1
#
_cell.length_a   1.000
_cell.length_b   1.000
_cell.length_c   1.000
_cell.angle_alpha   90.00
_cell.angle_beta   90.00
_cell.angle_gamma   90.00
#
_symmetry.space_group_name_H-M   'P 1'
#
loop_
_entity.id
_entity.type
_entity.pdbx_description
1 polymer ?
#
loop_
_entity_poly.entity_id
_entity_poly.type
_entity_poly.pdbx_seq_one_letter_code
_entity_poly.pdbx_strand_id
1 'polypeptide(L)'
;MADVEATSGIRLLAAILILIPTLCGLLLHTVLGVVLYSGWKTFRGNSFYLITVQLMCADVCALILDLYAAFPLTLTGVQYMGNSVAFYYVPLSFESIAFNGIFNLSLLLTVNRFLLFLYPGLHKKIFTSRGTKTLSLLVWAYVFTFIIASNVAGCHKEFNKEDFYYWYNCGNDSTANHIKQFILIDACVIPCAMTVMYIAIYIKIRVAKMGISASTRPSVNKEIRYVMQVKFATFP
;
A
#
# COMPACT_ATOMS: atom_id res chain seq x y z
N MET A 1 -0.79 -35.19 -10.81
CA MET A 1 0.07 -34.23 -11.54
C MET A 1 1.46 -34.41 -10.98
N ALA A 2 2.48 -34.59 -11.82
CA ALA A 2 3.85 -34.55 -11.33
C ALA A 2 4.14 -33.12 -10.89
N ASP A 3 4.58 -32.93 -9.65
CA ASP A 3 5.00 -31.62 -9.15
C ASP A 3 6.24 -31.20 -9.94
N VAL A 4 6.07 -30.23 -10.84
CA VAL A 4 7.18 -29.68 -11.62
C VAL A 4 7.90 -28.69 -10.72
N GLU A 5 8.96 -29.14 -10.07
CA GLU A 5 9.82 -28.24 -9.29
C GLU A 5 10.50 -27.21 -10.20
N ALA A 6 10.54 -25.96 -9.75
CA ALA A 6 11.19 -24.89 -10.51
C ALA A 6 12.71 -25.15 -10.62
N THR A 7 13.26 -25.03 -11.83
CA THR A 7 14.70 -25.20 -12.05
C THR A 7 15.52 -24.15 -11.30
N SER A 8 16.76 -24.48 -10.95
CA SER A 8 17.67 -23.58 -10.22
C SER A 8 17.88 -22.22 -10.91
N GLY A 9 17.91 -22.20 -12.24
CA GLY A 9 18.00 -20.97 -13.03
C GLY A 9 16.78 -20.06 -12.87
N ILE A 10 15.57 -20.62 -12.87
CA ILE A 10 14.33 -19.86 -12.67
C ILE A 10 14.28 -19.29 -11.24
N ARG A 11 14.65 -20.11 -10.23
CA ARG A 11 14.73 -19.68 -8.83
C ARG A 11 15.70 -18.52 -8.62
N LEU A 12 16.90 -18.61 -9.20
CA LEU A 12 17.89 -17.53 -9.14
C LEU A 12 17.37 -16.24 -9.79
N LEU A 13 16.76 -16.35 -10.98
CA LEU A 13 16.17 -15.20 -11.67
C LEU A 13 15.06 -14.55 -10.84
N ALA A 14 14.13 -15.34 -10.31
CA ALA A 14 13.04 -14.86 -9.46
C ALA A 14 13.57 -14.19 -8.18
N ALA A 15 14.58 -14.79 -7.53
CA ALA A 15 15.20 -14.21 -6.34
C ALA A 15 15.85 -12.84 -6.64
N ILE A 16 16.53 -12.69 -7.79
CA ILE A 16 17.10 -11.41 -8.23
C ILE A 16 15.98 -10.38 -8.51
N LEU A 17 14.89 -10.81 -9.15
CA LEU A 17 13.72 -9.96 -9.43
C LEU A 17 12.97 -9.52 -8.16
N ILE A 18 13.08 -10.25 -7.04
CA ILE A 18 12.58 -9.81 -5.74
C ILE A 18 13.60 -8.89 -5.05
N LEU A 19 14.88 -9.26 -5.07
CA LEU A 19 15.94 -8.56 -4.34
C LEU A 19 16.16 -7.13 -4.85
N ILE A 20 16.29 -6.95 -6.17
CA ILE A 20 16.62 -5.64 -6.75
C ILE A 20 15.52 -4.60 -6.45
N PRO A 21 14.23 -4.84 -6.77
CA PRO A 21 13.17 -3.89 -6.43
C PRO A 21 13.05 -3.64 -4.93
N THR A 22 13.27 -4.66 -4.10
CA THR A 22 13.22 -4.51 -2.64
C THR A 22 14.30 -3.56 -2.13
N LEU A 23 15.56 -3.73 -2.57
CA LEU A 23 16.66 -2.85 -2.19
C LEU A 23 16.47 -1.43 -2.74
N CYS A 24 16.04 -1.29 -4.00
CA CYS A 24 15.72 0.00 -4.59
C CYS A 24 14.57 0.70 -3.83
N GLY A 25 13.51 -0.04 -3.47
CA GLY A 25 12.38 0.46 -2.71
C GLY A 25 12.79 0.96 -1.33
N LEU A 26 13.58 0.17 -0.58
CA LEU A 26 14.10 0.57 0.73
C LEU A 26 14.98 1.83 0.65
N LEU A 27 15.82 1.94 -0.39
CA LEU A 27 16.61 3.14 -0.63
C LEU A 27 15.72 4.36 -0.90
N LEU A 28 14.72 4.23 -1.78
CA LEU A 28 13.78 5.32 -2.10
C LEU A 28 12.96 5.74 -0.89
N HIS A 29 12.48 4.79 -0.07
CA HIS A 29 11.77 5.10 1.17
C HIS A 29 12.67 5.73 2.23
N THR A 30 13.96 5.38 2.26
CA THR A 30 14.93 6.06 3.14
C THR A 30 15.08 7.53 2.74
N VAL A 31 15.25 7.81 1.44
CA VAL A 31 15.30 9.19 0.92
C VAL A 31 14.01 9.95 1.22
N LEU A 32 12.86 9.33 0.97
CA LEU A 32 11.55 9.92 1.30
C LEU A 32 11.44 10.21 2.80
N GLY A 33 11.86 9.27 3.66
CA GLY A 33 11.87 9.43 5.10
C GLY A 33 12.71 10.62 5.56
N VAL A 34 13.89 10.83 4.97
CA VAL A 34 14.75 11.99 5.25
C VAL A 34 14.07 13.31 4.85
N VAL A 35 13.43 13.35 3.67
CA VAL A 35 12.69 14.54 3.19
C VAL A 35 11.52 14.86 4.11
N LEU A 36 10.74 13.84 4.48
CA LEU A 36 9.60 14.00 5.39
C LEU A 36 10.06 14.45 6.78
N TYR A 37 11.11 13.82 7.33
CA TYR A 37 11.68 14.20 8.63
C TYR A 37 12.13 15.66 8.65
N SER A 38 12.83 16.10 7.60
CA SER A 38 13.30 17.49 7.47
C SER A 38 12.13 18.49 7.41
N GLY A 39 11.03 18.11 6.76
CA GLY A 39 9.81 18.91 6.64
C GLY A 39 8.79 18.76 7.78
N TRP A 40 9.08 17.96 8.81
CA TRP A 40 8.08 17.49 9.78
C TRP A 40 7.31 18.63 10.47
N LYS A 41 8.01 19.68 10.90
CA LYS A 41 7.40 20.83 11.60
C LYS A 41 6.37 21.57 10.74
N THR A 42 6.58 21.63 9.43
CA THR A 42 5.70 22.32 8.49
C THR A 42 4.54 21.45 8.04
N PHE A 43 4.78 20.16 7.82
CA PHE A 43 3.81 19.30 7.13
C PHE A 43 2.93 18.44 8.06
N ARG A 44 3.22 18.33 9.36
CA ARG A 44 2.43 17.51 10.29
C ARG A 44 0.94 17.89 10.36
N GLY A 45 0.59 19.14 10.03
CA GLY A 45 -0.79 19.59 9.95
C GLY A 45 -1.55 19.15 8.70
N ASN A 46 -0.84 18.69 7.66
CA ASN A 46 -1.43 18.30 6.39
C ASN A 46 -1.86 16.82 6.41
N SER A 47 -3.13 16.58 6.08
CA SER A 47 -3.73 15.25 5.98
C SER A 47 -3.00 14.34 4.99
N PHE A 48 -2.57 14.89 3.85
CA PHE A 48 -1.80 14.17 2.83
C PHE A 48 -0.50 13.59 3.41
N TYR A 49 0.21 14.40 4.18
CA TYR A 49 1.48 14.04 4.80
C TYR A 49 1.31 12.93 5.85
N LEU A 50 0.29 13.02 6.70
CA LEU A 50 0.02 12.01 7.73
C LEU A 50 -0.27 10.63 7.11
N ILE A 51 -1.07 10.58 6.04
CA ILE A 51 -1.37 9.33 5.33
C ILE A 51 -0.10 8.79 4.66
N THR A 52 0.69 9.66 4.03
CA THR A 52 1.93 9.28 3.33
C THR A 52 2.98 8.66 4.27
N VAL A 53 3.13 9.18 5.49
CA VAL A 53 4.05 8.61 6.48
C VAL A 53 3.61 7.19 6.88
N GLN A 54 2.32 6.96 7.09
CA GLN A 54 1.81 5.62 7.43
C GLN A 54 1.97 4.64 6.26
N LEU A 55 1.72 5.11 5.03
CA LEU A 55 1.94 4.33 3.81
C LEU A 55 3.41 3.92 3.70
N MET A 56 4.34 4.87 3.87
CA MET A 56 5.78 4.61 3.87
C MET A 56 6.19 3.59 4.94
N CYS A 57 5.63 3.67 6.16
CA CYS A 57 5.92 2.69 7.20
C CYS A 57 5.41 1.29 6.82
N ALA A 58 4.23 1.19 6.21
CA ALA A 58 3.69 -0.08 5.74
C ALA A 58 4.51 -0.66 4.59
N ASP A 59 4.89 0.16 3.60
CA ASP A 59 5.76 -0.23 2.48
C ASP A 59 7.11 -0.76 2.99
N VAL A 60 7.79 -0.01 3.87
CA VAL A 60 9.08 -0.46 4.45
C VAL A 60 8.92 -1.77 5.22
N CYS A 61 7.83 -1.95 5.96
CA CYS A 61 7.54 -3.19 6.67
C CYS A 61 7.37 -4.37 5.70
N ALA A 62 6.60 -4.19 4.62
CA ALA A 62 6.42 -5.20 3.58
C ALA A 62 7.75 -5.56 2.90
N LEU A 63 8.54 -4.56 2.51
CA LEU A 63 9.86 -4.78 1.86
C LEU A 63 10.85 -5.52 2.76
N ILE A 64 10.89 -5.20 4.05
CA ILE A 64 11.72 -5.94 5.02
C ILE A 64 11.26 -7.40 5.12
N LEU A 65 9.96 -7.64 5.12
CA LEU A 65 9.39 -8.99 5.22
C LEU A 65 9.59 -9.79 3.93
N ASP A 66 9.57 -9.16 2.76
CA ASP A 66 9.93 -9.80 1.49
C ASP A 66 11.41 -10.19 1.46
N LEU A 67 12.29 -9.33 1.98
CA LEU A 67 13.71 -9.67 2.12
C LEU A 67 13.94 -10.80 3.15
N TYR A 68 13.12 -10.84 4.20
CA TYR A 68 13.19 -11.85 5.26
C TYR A 68 12.62 -13.21 4.83
N ALA A 69 11.50 -13.24 4.09
CA ALA A 69 10.77 -14.46 3.76
C ALA A 69 10.83 -14.79 2.26
N ALA A 70 10.25 -13.95 1.39
CA ALA A 70 10.13 -14.26 -0.04
C ALA A 70 11.49 -14.49 -0.72
N PHE A 71 12.47 -13.62 -0.49
CA PHE A 71 13.80 -13.73 -1.10
C PHE A 71 14.51 -15.06 -0.78
N PRO A 72 14.76 -15.42 0.50
CA PRO A 72 15.49 -16.64 0.81
C PRO A 72 14.68 -17.91 0.49
N LEU A 73 13.35 -17.88 0.62
CA LEU A 73 12.50 -19.01 0.22
C LEU A 73 12.54 -19.23 -1.30
N THR A 74 12.54 -18.16 -2.10
CA THR A 74 12.67 -18.25 -3.56
C THR A 74 14.05 -18.76 -3.98
N LEU A 75 15.11 -18.25 -3.35
CA LEU A 75 16.49 -18.60 -3.70
C LEU A 75 16.82 -20.06 -3.36
N THR A 76 16.44 -20.51 -2.16
CA THR A 76 16.77 -21.87 -1.68
C THR A 76 15.72 -22.90 -2.11
N GLY A 77 14.47 -22.48 -2.26
CA GLY A 77 13.31 -23.36 -2.43
C GLY A 77 13.07 -24.33 -1.27
N VAL A 78 13.64 -24.03 -0.10
CA VAL A 78 13.47 -24.81 1.12
C VAL A 78 12.87 -23.91 2.19
N GLN A 79 11.87 -24.42 2.92
CA GLN A 79 11.27 -23.73 4.05
C GLN A 79 12.17 -23.83 5.29
N TYR A 80 13.27 -23.07 5.30
CA TYR A 80 14.28 -23.11 6.37
C TYR A 80 13.75 -22.64 7.74
N MET A 81 12.67 -21.84 7.75
CA MET A 81 11.99 -21.40 8.97
C MET A 81 11.15 -22.51 9.62
N GLY A 82 10.98 -23.65 8.93
CA GLY A 82 10.09 -24.74 9.32
C GLY A 82 8.64 -24.29 9.49
N ASN A 83 7.87 -25.09 10.23
CA ASN A 83 6.47 -24.78 10.59
C ASN A 83 6.37 -24.00 11.90
N SER A 84 7.39 -23.20 12.24
CA SER A 84 7.37 -22.42 13.48
C SER A 84 6.41 -21.25 13.36
N VAL A 85 5.44 -21.18 14.28
CA VAL A 85 4.48 -20.06 14.36
C VAL A 85 5.21 -18.72 14.48
N ALA A 86 6.24 -18.65 15.33
CA ALA A 86 6.96 -17.41 15.62
C ALA A 86 7.80 -16.91 14.44
N PHE A 87 8.45 -17.80 13.69
CA PHE A 87 9.40 -17.43 12.64
C PHE A 87 8.79 -17.42 11.23
N TYR A 88 7.71 -18.15 10.99
CA TYR A 88 7.07 -18.23 9.67
C TYR A 88 5.72 -17.51 9.64
N TYR A 89 4.74 -18.00 10.38
CA TYR A 89 3.36 -17.51 10.29
C TYR A 89 3.17 -16.08 10.82
N VAL A 90 3.89 -15.70 11.88
CA VAL A 90 3.81 -14.33 12.43
C VAL A 90 4.37 -13.29 11.46
N PRO A 91 5.60 -13.41 10.91
CA PRO A 91 6.11 -12.50 9.88
C PRO A 91 5.19 -12.42 8.64
N LEU A 92 4.64 -13.53 8.17
CA LEU A 92 3.69 -13.54 7.04
C LEU A 92 2.36 -12.83 7.37
N SER A 93 1.91 -12.91 8.62
CA SER A 93 0.74 -12.15 9.08
C SER A 93 1.03 -10.65 9.11
N PHE A 94 2.24 -10.24 9.54
CA PHE A 94 2.67 -8.84 9.47
C PHE A 94 2.77 -8.34 8.03
N GLU A 95 3.24 -9.17 7.11
CA GLU A 95 3.29 -8.81 5.69
C GLU A 95 1.85 -8.64 5.15
N SER A 96 0.91 -9.50 5.59
CA SER A 96 -0.51 -9.35 5.25
C SER A 96 -1.10 -8.03 5.76
N ILE A 97 -0.75 -7.64 6.99
CA ILE A 97 -1.16 -6.36 7.60
C ILE A 97 -0.56 -5.19 6.82
N ALA A 98 0.74 -5.26 6.51
CA ALA A 98 1.43 -4.21 5.75
C ALA A 98 0.81 -4.04 4.37
N PHE A 99 0.64 -5.14 3.61
CA PHE A 99 0.04 -5.14 2.28
C PHE A 99 -1.39 -4.58 2.29
N ASN A 100 -2.28 -5.08 3.15
CA ASN A 100 -3.65 -4.55 3.25
C ASN A 100 -3.67 -3.08 3.71
N GLY A 101 -2.73 -2.70 4.59
CA GLY A 101 -2.49 -1.32 4.99
C GLY A 101 -2.14 -0.43 3.79
N ILE A 102 -1.24 -0.88 2.92
CA ILE A 102 -0.83 -0.17 1.70
C ILE A 102 -2.03 0.07 0.78
N PHE A 103 -2.84 -0.96 0.50
CA PHE A 103 -4.04 -0.84 -0.35
C PHE A 103 -5.06 0.14 0.23
N ASN A 104 -5.43 -0.03 1.50
CA ASN A 104 -6.47 0.78 2.12
C ASN A 104 -6.03 2.23 2.39
N LEU A 105 -4.76 2.45 2.77
CA LEU A 105 -4.21 3.81 2.91
C LEU A 105 -4.06 4.50 1.55
N SER A 106 -3.73 3.76 0.48
CA SER A 106 -3.70 4.29 -0.89
C SER A 106 -5.09 4.69 -1.37
N LEU A 107 -6.12 3.91 -1.03
CA LEU A 107 -7.51 4.28 -1.27
C LEU A 107 -7.87 5.56 -0.50
N LEU A 108 -7.55 5.63 0.80
CA LEU A 108 -7.80 6.81 1.62
C LEU A 108 -7.11 8.06 1.06
N LEU A 109 -5.87 7.94 0.57
CA LEU A 109 -5.14 9.00 -0.10
C LEU A 109 -5.81 9.45 -1.41
N THR A 110 -6.35 8.48 -2.16
CA THR A 110 -7.08 8.75 -3.40
C THR A 110 -8.40 9.47 -3.12
N VAL A 111 -9.15 9.04 -2.09
CA VAL A 111 -10.37 9.72 -1.61
C VAL A 111 -10.04 11.13 -1.13
N ASN A 112 -8.92 11.32 -0.41
CA ASN A 112 -8.46 12.63 0.00
C ASN A 112 -8.29 13.59 -1.18
N ARG A 113 -7.55 13.16 -2.21
CA ARG A 113 -7.34 13.94 -3.44
C ARG A 113 -8.65 14.15 -4.22
N PHE A 114 -9.47 13.11 -4.34
CA PHE A 114 -10.75 13.17 -5.03
C PHE A 114 -11.68 14.23 -4.41
N LEU A 115 -11.84 14.21 -3.08
CA LEU A 115 -12.65 15.21 -2.38
C LEU A 115 -12.04 16.60 -2.47
N LEU A 116 -10.71 16.73 -2.44
CA LEU A 116 -10.04 18.02 -2.58
C LEU A 116 -10.37 18.71 -3.91
N PHE A 117 -10.35 17.96 -5.03
CA PHE A 117 -10.59 18.53 -6.36
C PHE A 117 -12.07 18.64 -6.73
N LEU A 118 -12.90 17.67 -6.37
CA LEU A 118 -14.31 17.65 -6.78
C LEU A 118 -15.24 18.30 -5.75
N TYR A 119 -14.96 18.14 -4.45
CA TYR A 119 -15.86 18.54 -3.36
C TYR A 119 -15.11 19.24 -2.20
N PRO A 120 -14.52 20.43 -2.43
CA PRO A 120 -13.64 21.09 -1.45
C PRO A 120 -14.32 21.41 -0.11
N GLY A 121 -15.64 21.65 -0.12
CA GLY A 121 -16.42 21.86 1.11
C GLY A 121 -16.48 20.60 1.99
N LEU A 122 -16.62 19.42 1.39
CA LEU A 122 -16.61 18.14 2.10
C LEU A 122 -15.20 17.79 2.56
N HIS A 123 -14.18 18.03 1.72
CA HIS A 123 -12.77 17.84 2.07
C HIS A 123 -12.39 18.64 3.33
N LYS A 124 -12.77 19.93 3.41
CA LYS A 124 -12.47 20.77 4.59
C LYS A 124 -13.12 20.27 5.88
N LYS A 125 -14.29 19.61 5.79
CA LYS A 125 -14.99 19.04 6.95
C LYS A 125 -14.39 17.70 7.39
N ILE A 126 -14.13 16.80 6.44
CA ILE A 126 -13.66 15.43 6.71
C ILE A 126 -12.16 15.40 7.01
N PHE A 127 -11.33 15.96 6.12
CA PHE A 127 -9.87 15.85 6.17
C PHE A 127 -9.22 16.97 6.98
N THR A 128 -9.73 17.20 8.19
CA THR A 128 -9.02 17.97 9.21
C THR A 128 -7.91 17.12 9.85
N SER A 129 -6.92 17.71 10.53
CA SER A 129 -5.84 16.94 11.18
C SER A 129 -6.37 15.88 12.16
N ARG A 130 -7.47 16.18 12.87
CA ARG A 130 -8.15 15.21 13.74
C ARG A 130 -8.91 14.16 12.92
N GLY A 131 -9.71 14.59 11.94
CA GLY A 131 -10.49 13.68 11.09
C GLY A 131 -9.62 12.68 10.33
N THR A 132 -8.48 13.13 9.79
CA THR A 132 -7.53 12.24 9.10
C THR A 132 -6.91 11.21 10.04
N LYS A 133 -6.56 11.58 11.28
CA LYS A 133 -6.06 10.62 12.28
C LYS A 133 -7.14 9.59 12.64
N THR A 134 -8.39 10.03 12.80
CA THR A 134 -9.52 9.13 13.07
C THR A 134 -9.75 8.18 11.90
N LEU A 135 -9.79 8.67 10.65
CA LEU A 135 -9.95 7.83 9.46
C LEU A 135 -8.79 6.84 9.29
N SER A 136 -7.55 7.28 9.49
CA SER A 136 -6.38 6.38 9.52
C SER A 136 -6.53 5.28 10.57
N LEU A 137 -6.96 5.64 11.78
CA LEU A 137 -7.14 4.68 12.86
C LEU A 137 -8.24 3.68 12.53
N LEU A 138 -9.32 4.12 11.89
CA LEU A 138 -10.38 3.22 11.39
C LEU A 138 -9.87 2.28 10.30
N VAL A 139 -9.03 2.76 9.37
CA VAL A 139 -8.39 1.91 8.36
C VAL A 139 -7.51 0.84 9.01
N TRP A 140 -6.67 1.23 9.98
CA TRP A 140 -5.84 0.25 10.69
C TRP A 140 -6.68 -0.74 11.50
N ALA A 141 -7.70 -0.27 12.21
CA ALA A 141 -8.62 -1.14 12.94
C ALA A 141 -9.29 -2.14 12.00
N TYR A 142 -9.77 -1.70 10.83
CA TYR A 142 -10.30 -2.59 9.79
C TYR A 142 -9.29 -3.64 9.35
N VAL A 143 -8.05 -3.24 9.00
CA VAL A 143 -7.00 -4.17 8.56
C VAL A 143 -6.67 -5.19 9.66
N PHE A 144 -6.48 -4.74 10.90
CA PHE A 144 -6.19 -5.66 12.02
C PHE A 144 -7.33 -6.63 12.28
N THR A 145 -8.57 -6.13 12.36
CA THR A 145 -9.76 -6.99 12.55
C THR A 145 -9.89 -7.99 11.42
N PHE A 146 -9.65 -7.59 10.18
CA PHE A 146 -9.72 -8.45 9.01
C PHE A 146 -8.68 -9.59 9.05
N ILE A 147 -7.42 -9.27 9.35
CA ILE A 147 -6.34 -10.26 9.44
C ILE A 147 -6.52 -11.19 10.65
N ILE A 148 -6.95 -10.66 11.79
CA ILE A 148 -7.26 -11.48 12.98
C ILE A 148 -8.40 -12.44 12.67
N ALA A 149 -9.50 -11.95 12.06
CA ALA A 149 -10.63 -12.79 11.68
C ALA A 149 -10.23 -13.89 10.68
N SER A 150 -9.39 -13.55 9.70
CA SER A 150 -8.86 -14.52 8.73
C SER A 150 -8.05 -15.62 9.40
N ASN A 151 -7.14 -15.25 10.30
CA ASN A 151 -6.33 -16.22 11.04
C ASN A 151 -7.17 -17.09 11.98
N VAL A 152 -8.17 -16.53 12.67
CA VAL A 152 -9.07 -17.30 13.55
C VAL A 152 -9.93 -18.28 12.76
N ALA A 153 -10.31 -17.93 11.53
CA ALA A 153 -11.04 -18.81 10.61
C ALA A 153 -10.15 -19.89 9.94
N GLY A 154 -8.86 -19.95 10.27
CA GLY A 154 -7.93 -20.92 9.69
C GLY A 154 -7.49 -20.59 8.26
N CYS A 155 -7.62 -19.33 7.83
CA CYS A 155 -7.04 -18.83 6.59
C CYS A 155 -5.70 -18.16 6.90
N HIS A 156 -4.60 -18.81 6.50
CA HIS A 156 -3.25 -18.29 6.71
C HIS A 156 -2.61 -17.93 5.37
N LYS A 157 -1.80 -16.87 5.38
CA LYS A 157 -0.99 -16.51 4.21
C LYS A 157 0.24 -17.40 4.18
N GLU A 158 0.50 -18.01 3.04
CA GLU A 158 1.66 -18.87 2.78
C GLU A 158 2.36 -18.40 1.49
N PHE A 159 3.66 -18.65 1.41
CA PHE A 159 4.44 -18.37 0.21
C PHE A 159 4.60 -19.64 -0.62
N ASN A 160 4.08 -19.64 -1.85
CA ASN A 160 4.29 -20.76 -2.77
C ASN A 160 5.69 -20.65 -3.39
N LYS A 161 6.58 -21.55 -2.99
CA LYS A 161 7.98 -21.60 -3.43
C LYS A 161 8.18 -22.07 -4.87
N GLU A 162 7.20 -22.74 -5.47
CA GLU A 162 7.31 -23.23 -6.86
C GLU A 162 6.86 -22.17 -7.85
N ASP A 163 5.81 -21.42 -7.50
CA ASP A 163 5.23 -20.40 -8.37
C ASP A 163 5.61 -18.95 -7.96
N PHE A 164 6.35 -18.78 -6.87
CA PHE A 164 6.89 -17.51 -6.38
C PHE A 164 5.85 -16.43 -6.04
N TYR A 165 4.69 -16.83 -5.51
CA TYR A 165 3.65 -15.88 -5.09
C TYR A 165 3.09 -16.21 -3.71
N TYR A 166 2.61 -15.18 -3.02
CA TYR A 166 1.87 -15.36 -1.79
C TYR A 166 0.41 -15.73 -2.06
N TRP A 167 -0.12 -16.66 -1.29
CA TRP A 167 -1.50 -17.08 -1.39
C TRP A 167 -2.09 -17.34 -0.01
N TYR A 168 -3.41 -17.33 0.08
CA TYR A 168 -4.12 -17.69 1.31
C TYR A 168 -4.49 -19.16 1.26
N ASN A 169 -3.83 -19.95 2.11
CA ASN A 169 -4.21 -21.32 2.38
C ASN A 169 -5.37 -21.31 3.38
N CYS A 170 -6.56 -21.56 2.85
CA CYS A 170 -7.81 -21.62 3.57
C CYS A 170 -8.30 -23.06 3.53
N GLY A 171 -8.68 -23.61 4.68
CA GLY A 171 -9.33 -24.92 4.73
C GLY A 171 -10.65 -24.96 3.97
N ASN A 172 -11.22 -26.16 3.79
CA ASN A 172 -12.48 -26.36 3.05
C ASN A 172 -13.76 -25.95 3.83
N ASP A 173 -13.62 -25.26 4.96
CA ASP A 173 -14.79 -24.75 5.68
C ASP A 173 -15.51 -23.65 4.88
N SER A 174 -16.83 -23.63 5.02
CA SER A 174 -17.72 -22.58 4.51
C SER A 174 -17.23 -21.17 4.87
N THR A 175 -16.83 -20.95 6.13
CA THR A 175 -16.33 -19.66 6.62
C THR A 175 -15.06 -19.23 5.89
N ALA A 176 -14.10 -20.14 5.75
CA ALA A 176 -12.82 -19.91 5.10
C ALA A 176 -13.00 -19.59 3.60
N ASN A 177 -13.95 -20.25 2.94
CA ASN A 177 -14.32 -19.95 1.55
C ASN A 177 -14.92 -18.55 1.39
N HIS A 178 -15.78 -18.10 2.30
CA HIS A 178 -16.32 -16.73 2.28
C HIS A 178 -15.22 -15.68 2.45
N ILE A 179 -14.27 -15.91 3.36
CA ILE A 179 -13.12 -15.01 3.56
C ILE A 179 -12.25 -14.96 2.31
N LYS A 180 -11.95 -16.11 1.70
CA LYS A 180 -11.20 -16.18 0.44
C LYS A 180 -11.88 -15.39 -0.68
N GLN A 181 -13.20 -15.53 -0.84
CA GLN A 181 -13.97 -14.74 -1.82
C GLN A 181 -13.93 -13.25 -1.49
N PHE A 182 -14.06 -12.88 -0.22
CA PHE A 182 -13.98 -11.49 0.22
C PHE A 182 -12.61 -10.88 -0.10
N ILE A 183 -11.50 -11.58 0.18
CA ILE A 183 -10.14 -11.14 -0.18
C ILE A 183 -10.04 -10.84 -1.68
N LEU A 184 -10.56 -11.74 -2.53
CA LEU A 184 -10.53 -11.57 -3.98
C LEU A 184 -11.37 -10.37 -4.44
N ILE A 185 -12.55 -10.17 -3.85
CA ILE A 185 -13.42 -9.04 -4.15
C ILE A 185 -12.75 -7.73 -3.71
N ASP A 186 -12.21 -7.66 -2.50
CA ASP A 186 -11.56 -6.47 -1.95
C ASP A 186 -10.34 -6.05 -2.81
N ALA A 187 -9.50 -7.03 -3.16
CA ALA A 187 -8.33 -6.84 -4.02
C ALA A 187 -8.69 -6.33 -5.43
N CYS A 188 -9.90 -6.60 -5.92
CA CYS A 188 -10.39 -6.13 -7.22
C CYS A 188 -11.08 -4.75 -7.10
N VAL A 189 -11.95 -4.60 -6.11
CA VAL A 189 -12.80 -3.39 -5.93
C VAL A 189 -11.95 -2.17 -5.59
N ILE A 190 -10.94 -2.31 -4.71
CA ILE A 190 -10.11 -1.18 -4.29
C ILE A 190 -9.37 -0.53 -5.48
N PRO A 191 -8.58 -1.25 -6.30
CA PRO A 191 -7.92 -0.67 -7.47
C PRO A 191 -8.87 -0.13 -8.53
N CYS A 192 -10.02 -0.79 -8.76
CA CYS A 192 -11.04 -0.28 -9.67
C CYS A 192 -11.60 1.07 -9.19
N ALA A 193 -11.94 1.18 -7.90
CA ALA A 193 -12.42 2.43 -7.31
C ALA A 193 -11.36 3.55 -7.39
N MET A 194 -10.10 3.22 -7.10
CA MET A 194 -8.98 4.16 -7.23
C MET A 194 -8.83 4.67 -8.67
N THR A 195 -8.88 3.77 -9.65
CA THR A 195 -8.77 4.11 -11.08
C THR A 195 -9.89 5.06 -11.51
N VAL A 196 -11.14 4.76 -11.15
CA VAL A 196 -12.31 5.61 -11.48
C VAL A 196 -12.16 7.00 -10.85
N MET A 197 -11.75 7.08 -9.58
CA MET A 197 -11.49 8.36 -8.91
C MET A 197 -10.39 9.17 -9.59
N TYR A 198 -9.28 8.54 -9.99
CA TYR A 198 -8.20 9.24 -10.70
C TYR A 198 -8.61 9.73 -12.09
N ILE A 199 -9.41 8.96 -12.82
CA ILE A 199 -9.99 9.41 -14.10
C ILE A 199 -10.85 10.64 -13.88
N ALA A 200 -11.72 10.64 -12.86
CA ALA A 200 -12.56 11.79 -12.52
C ALA A 200 -11.75 13.03 -12.13
N ILE A 201 -10.69 12.87 -11.33
CA ILE A 201 -9.76 13.96 -10.99
C ILE A 201 -9.11 14.52 -12.26
N TYR A 202 -8.62 13.64 -13.13
CA TYR A 202 -7.97 14.04 -14.39
C TYR A 202 -8.91 14.86 -15.28
N ILE A 203 -10.13 14.37 -15.51
CA ILE A 203 -11.16 15.09 -16.29
C ILE A 203 -11.42 16.47 -15.69
N LYS A 204 -11.61 16.56 -14.36
CA LYS A 204 -11.88 17.83 -13.69
C LYS A 204 -10.73 18.83 -13.85
N ILE A 205 -9.48 18.38 -13.73
CA ILE A 205 -8.29 19.22 -13.94
C ILE A 205 -8.21 19.70 -15.40
N ARG A 206 -8.51 18.83 -16.38
CA ARG A 206 -8.50 19.20 -17.81
C ARG A 206 -9.59 20.21 -18.15
N VAL A 207 -10.82 20.00 -17.69
CA VAL A 207 -11.94 20.94 -17.89
C VAL A 207 -11.65 22.28 -17.21
N ALA A 208 -11.11 22.27 -15.98
CA ALA A 208 -10.72 23.50 -15.31
C ALA A 208 -9.66 24.26 -16.12
N LYS A 209 -8.63 23.60 -16.65
CA LYS A 209 -7.61 24.24 -17.50
C LYS A 209 -8.19 24.86 -18.77
N MET A 210 -9.18 24.22 -19.39
CA MET A 210 -9.86 24.75 -20.58
C MET A 210 -10.80 25.91 -20.25
N GLY A 211 -11.43 25.89 -19.07
CA GLY A 211 -12.29 26.98 -18.57
C GLY A 211 -11.54 28.17 -17.98
N ILE A 212 -10.24 28.05 -17.69
CA ILE A 212 -9.35 29.13 -17.22
C ILE A 212 -8.93 30.03 -18.41
N SER A 213 -9.91 30.44 -19.21
CA SER A 213 -9.98 31.80 -19.78
C SER A 213 -10.92 32.70 -18.95
N ALA A 214 -11.56 32.21 -17.88
CA ALA A 214 -12.45 33.03 -17.06
C ALA A 214 -12.33 32.74 -15.55
N SER A 215 -11.55 33.59 -14.88
CA SER A 215 -11.78 34.07 -13.49
C SER A 215 -11.72 33.07 -12.31
N THR A 216 -10.63 33.21 -11.54
CA THR A 216 -10.55 33.11 -10.06
C THR A 216 -10.53 31.74 -9.37
N ARG A 217 -9.34 31.28 -8.90
CA ARG A 217 -9.19 30.48 -7.66
C ARG A 217 -7.76 30.50 -7.08
N PRO A 218 -7.48 31.26 -5.99
CA PRO A 218 -6.16 31.35 -5.38
C PRO A 218 -5.73 30.13 -4.54
N SER A 219 -6.65 29.25 -4.10
CA SER A 219 -6.28 28.09 -3.26
C SER A 219 -5.64 26.95 -4.04
N VAL A 220 -6.07 26.71 -5.28
CA VAL A 220 -5.52 25.66 -6.16
C VAL A 220 -4.09 26.01 -6.58
N ASN A 221 -3.78 27.30 -6.73
CA ASN A 221 -2.43 27.75 -7.06
C ASN A 221 -1.39 27.44 -5.98
N LYS A 222 -1.75 27.35 -4.70
CA LYS A 222 -0.78 27.00 -3.64
C LYS A 222 -0.37 25.53 -3.72
N GLU A 223 -1.30 24.61 -3.97
CA GLU A 223 -0.97 23.19 -4.11
C GLU A 223 -0.37 22.84 -5.46
N ILE A 224 -0.81 23.47 -6.56
CA ILE A 224 -0.11 23.36 -7.84
C ILE A 224 1.33 23.88 -7.69
N ARG A 225 1.55 24.95 -6.92
CA ARG A 225 2.89 25.43 -6.60
C ARG A 225 3.69 24.41 -5.77
N TYR A 226 3.09 23.69 -4.83
CA TYR A 226 3.78 22.58 -4.12
C TYR A 226 4.11 21.42 -5.06
N VAL A 227 3.21 21.03 -5.96
CA VAL A 227 3.47 19.97 -6.96
C VAL A 227 4.53 20.41 -7.98
N MET A 228 4.57 21.69 -8.35
CA MET A 228 5.61 22.24 -9.23
C MET A 228 6.93 22.51 -8.49
N GLN A 229 6.93 22.81 -7.19
CA GLN A 229 8.14 23.02 -6.39
C GLN A 229 8.92 21.72 -6.16
N VAL A 230 8.28 20.55 -6.22
CA VAL A 230 8.99 19.26 -6.28
C VAL A 230 9.87 19.15 -7.54
N LYS A 231 9.54 19.86 -8.64
CA LYS A 231 10.43 19.92 -9.82
C LYS A 231 11.63 20.87 -9.65
N PHE A 232 11.65 21.73 -8.63
CA PHE A 232 12.70 22.74 -8.41
C PHE A 232 13.57 22.49 -7.16
N ALA A 233 13.28 21.44 -6.37
CA ALA A 233 14.09 21.07 -5.20
C ALA A 233 15.19 20.03 -5.51
N THR A 234 15.31 19.58 -6.76
CA THR A 234 16.52 18.92 -7.26
C THR A 234 17.46 19.99 -7.80
N PHE A 235 18.70 20.00 -7.29
CA PHE A 235 19.85 20.88 -7.58
C PHE A 235 19.98 22.14 -6.70
N PRO A 236 20.78 22.09 -5.62
CA PRO A 236 21.96 22.94 -5.53
C PRO A 236 23.05 22.49 -6.51
#